data_AF-A0A1G3RPJ5-F1
#
_entry.id   AF-A0A1G3RPJ5-F1
#
_cell.length_a   1.000
_cell.length_b   1.000
_cell.length_c   1.000
_cell.angle_alpha   90.00
_cell.angle_beta   90.00
_cell.angle_gamma   90.00
#
_symmetry.space_group_name_H-M   'P 1'
#
loop_
_entity.id
_entity.type
_entity.pdbx_description
1 polymer ?
#
loop_
_entity_poly.entity_id
_entity_poly.type
_entity_poly.pdbx_seq_one_letter_code
_entity_poly.pdbx_strand_id
1 'polypeptide(L)'
;MLKKTFNAICIALIAALLLFQAGAAFADTDRITFPDRELISVPLSAFTVNGTAYVGVLAVDKAMTLKSATLQCVVIPVDADGTSTLALTNYDISATTGDNMLSTATVDCEALTALTQSDLTLSATAADLVLANGDFLYVTLVNNSAAMTNWEGAVLTLEVDVQ
;
A
#
# COMPACT_ATOMS: atom_id res chain seq x y z
N MET A 1 -55.05 -41.73 -28.60
CA MET A 1 -54.88 -40.28 -28.31
C MET A 1 -53.98 -40.00 -27.11
N LEU A 2 -54.02 -40.78 -26.02
CA LEU A 2 -53.24 -40.54 -24.78
C LEU A 2 -51.70 -40.50 -24.92
N LYS A 3 -51.09 -41.30 -25.81
CA LYS A 3 -49.61 -41.37 -25.96
C LYS A 3 -49.00 -40.08 -26.53
N LYS A 4 -49.72 -39.32 -27.36
CA LYS A 4 -49.20 -38.08 -27.97
C LYS A 4 -49.16 -36.94 -26.95
N THR A 5 -50.15 -36.87 -26.06
CA THR A 5 -50.21 -35.85 -24.99
C THR A 5 -49.17 -36.10 -23.90
N PHE A 6 -48.91 -37.35 -23.53
CA PHE A 6 -47.87 -37.67 -22.52
C PHE A 6 -46.47 -37.28 -22.99
N ASN A 7 -46.14 -37.53 -24.26
CA ASN A 7 -44.83 -37.23 -24.81
C ASN A 7 -44.56 -35.71 -24.90
N ALA A 8 -45.59 -34.92 -25.21
CA ALA A 8 -45.49 -33.46 -25.25
C ALA A 8 -45.23 -32.85 -23.86
N ILE A 9 -45.87 -33.40 -22.82
CA ILE A 9 -45.67 -32.94 -21.44
C ILE A 9 -44.26 -33.25 -20.94
N CYS A 10 -43.72 -34.44 -21.23
CA CYS A 10 -42.36 -34.80 -20.84
C CYS A 10 -41.30 -33.91 -21.49
N ILE A 11 -41.45 -33.59 -22.78
CA ILE A 11 -40.51 -32.71 -23.49
C ILE A 11 -40.55 -31.28 -22.91
N ALA A 12 -41.73 -30.76 -22.61
CA ALA A 12 -41.88 -29.44 -22.01
C ALA A 12 -41.25 -29.37 -20.60
N LEU A 13 -41.39 -30.44 -19.80
CA LEU A 13 -40.81 -30.51 -18.46
C LEU A 13 -39.27 -30.56 -18.50
N ILE A 14 -38.70 -31.32 -19.44
CA ILE A 14 -37.24 -31.42 -19.63
C ILE A 14 -36.67 -30.09 -20.13
N ALA A 15 -37.35 -29.42 -21.07
CA ALA A 15 -36.94 -28.11 -21.55
C ALA A 15 -36.95 -27.06 -20.43
N ALA A 16 -38.02 -27.03 -19.62
CA ALA A 16 -38.11 -26.13 -18.46
C ALA A 16 -37.02 -26.39 -17.42
N LEU A 17 -36.68 -27.66 -17.18
CA LEU A 17 -35.62 -28.04 -16.25
C LEU A 17 -34.22 -27.63 -16.76
N LEU A 18 -33.96 -27.78 -18.06
CA LEU A 18 -32.71 -27.35 -18.70
C LEU A 18 -32.56 -25.81 -18.69
N LEU A 19 -33.66 -25.08 -18.92
CA LEU A 19 -33.69 -23.61 -18.81
C LEU A 19 -33.47 -23.14 -17.36
N PHE A 20 -34.00 -23.87 -16.37
CA PHE A 20 -33.76 -23.57 -14.95
C PHE A 20 -32.30 -23.83 -14.55
N GLN A 21 -31.69 -24.91 -15.05
CA GLN A 21 -30.27 -25.21 -14.80
C GLN A 21 -29.33 -24.20 -15.48
N ALA A 22 -29.68 -23.70 -16.67
CA ALA A 22 -28.91 -22.66 -17.35
C ALA A 22 -28.98 -21.30 -16.64
N GLY A 23 -30.10 -20.97 -16.01
CA GLY A 23 -30.25 -19.73 -15.21
C GLY A 23 -29.46 -19.74 -13.90
N ALA A 24 -29.24 -20.91 -13.30
CA ALA A 24 -28.46 -21.04 -12.07
C ALA A 24 -26.94 -20.92 -12.30
N ALA A 25 -26.45 -21.18 -13.51
CA ALA A 25 -25.03 -21.06 -13.86
C ALA A 25 -24.59 -19.61 -14.16
N PHE A 26 -25.54 -18.66 -14.26
CA PHE A 26 -25.24 -17.25 -14.51
C PHE A 26 -25.29 -16.37 -13.25
N ALA A 27 -25.54 -16.98 -12.09
CA ALA A 27 -25.45 -16.30 -10.82
C ALA A 27 -24.02 -16.47 -10.27
N ASP A 28 -23.25 -15.39 -10.32
CA ASP A 28 -22.11 -15.14 -9.45
C ASP A 28 -20.81 -15.90 -9.77
N THR A 29 -20.17 -15.57 -10.89
CA THR A 29 -18.74 -15.89 -11.08
C THR A 29 -17.93 -14.75 -11.68
N ASP A 30 -18.53 -13.57 -11.86
CA ASP A 30 -17.87 -12.44 -12.54
C ASP A 30 -17.99 -11.12 -11.76
N ARG A 31 -18.05 -11.21 -10.43
CA ARG A 31 -17.74 -10.04 -9.60
C ARG A 31 -16.23 -9.85 -9.66
N ILE A 32 -15.77 -9.13 -10.68
CA ILE A 32 -14.43 -8.55 -10.73
C ILE A 32 -14.27 -7.75 -9.44
N THR A 33 -13.59 -8.35 -8.47
CA THR A 33 -13.28 -7.71 -7.21
C THR A 33 -12.00 -6.96 -7.47
N PHE A 34 -12.12 -5.65 -7.66
CA PHE A 34 -10.96 -4.78 -7.69
C PHE A 34 -10.41 -4.76 -6.25
N PRO A 35 -9.08 -4.86 -6.06
CA PRO A 35 -8.51 -4.64 -4.74
C PRO A 35 -8.90 -3.23 -4.29
N ASP A 36 -9.38 -3.11 -3.05
CA ASP A 36 -9.68 -1.82 -2.46
C ASP A 36 -8.35 -1.08 -2.26
N ARG A 37 -8.12 -0.05 -3.08
CA ARG A 37 -6.93 0.79 -2.99
C ARG A 37 -7.18 1.94 -2.02
N GLU A 38 -6.30 2.06 -1.03
CA GLU A 38 -6.36 3.16 -0.08
C GLU A 38 -5.11 4.04 -0.19
N LEU A 39 -5.33 5.36 -0.06
CA LEU A 39 -4.28 6.35 -0.01
C LEU A 39 -4.11 6.84 1.43
N ILE A 40 -2.89 6.75 1.93
CA ILE A 40 -2.54 7.16 3.29
C ILE A 40 -1.49 8.25 3.20
N SER A 41 -1.83 9.46 3.63
CA SER A 41 -0.91 10.60 3.68
C SER A 41 -0.58 10.97 5.12
N VAL A 42 0.70 11.00 5.46
CA VAL A 42 1.19 11.28 6.82
C VAL A 42 2.18 12.44 6.78
N PRO A 43 1.96 13.51 7.58
CA PRO A 43 2.92 14.58 7.71
C PRO A 43 4.16 14.08 8.45
N LEU A 44 5.32 14.41 7.91
CA LEU A 44 6.62 14.08 8.49
C LEU A 44 7.09 15.21 9.40
N SER A 45 7.83 14.86 10.44
CA SER A 45 8.37 15.84 11.39
C SER A 45 9.35 16.79 10.71
N ALA A 46 9.29 18.06 11.10
CA ALA A 46 10.29 19.05 10.73
C ALA A 46 11.56 18.89 11.57
N PHE A 47 12.70 19.26 11.00
CA PHE A 47 13.98 19.30 11.70
C PHE A 47 14.61 20.68 11.58
N THR A 48 15.22 21.11 12.69
CA THR A 48 15.98 22.36 12.78
C THR A 48 17.41 22.14 13.29
N VAL A 49 17.75 20.91 13.72
CA VAL A 49 19.05 20.47 14.23
C VAL A 49 19.25 18.97 13.96
N ASN A 50 20.45 18.44 14.20
CA ASN A 50 20.75 17.00 14.18
C ASN A 50 19.73 16.23 15.04
N GLY A 51 19.19 15.14 14.50
CA GLY A 51 18.30 14.28 15.26
C GLY A 51 17.76 13.11 14.47
N THR A 52 17.02 12.27 15.19
CA THR A 52 16.24 11.18 14.63
C THR A 52 14.78 11.34 15.05
N ALA A 53 13.87 11.25 14.09
CA ALA A 53 12.44 11.22 14.34
C ALA A 53 11.85 9.90 13.84
N TYR A 54 10.94 9.35 14.63
CA TYR A 54 10.15 8.19 14.28
C TYR A 54 8.71 8.64 14.11
N VAL A 55 8.18 8.47 12.89
CA VAL A 55 6.81 8.85 12.56
C VAL A 55 6.03 7.59 12.27
N GLY A 56 5.07 7.27 13.15
CA GLY A 56 4.13 6.19 12.91
C GLY A 56 3.24 6.51 11.72
N VAL A 57 3.18 5.60 10.75
CA VAL A 57 2.36 5.78 9.54
C VAL A 57 1.02 5.07 9.70
N LEU A 58 1.06 3.78 10.03
CA LEU A 58 -0.13 2.93 10.09
C LEU A 58 0.08 1.78 11.07
N ALA A 59 -0.94 1.47 11.86
CA ALA A 59 -1.08 0.17 12.51
C ALA A 59 -2.05 -0.69 11.68
N VAL A 60 -1.63 -1.90 11.35
CA VAL A 60 -2.26 -2.71 10.31
C VAL A 60 -3.29 -3.64 10.94
N ASP A 61 -4.58 -3.40 10.68
CA ASP A 61 -5.69 -4.26 11.15
C ASP A 61 -6.12 -5.32 10.12
N LYS A 62 -5.73 -5.16 8.86
CA LYS A 62 -5.98 -6.15 7.80
C LYS A 62 -4.75 -6.31 6.95
N ALA A 63 -4.54 -7.49 6.40
CA ALA A 63 -3.41 -7.72 5.53
C ALA A 63 -3.47 -6.75 4.33
N MET A 64 -2.35 -6.11 4.04
CA MET A 64 -2.24 -5.09 2.99
C MET A 64 -0.96 -5.32 2.18
N THR A 65 -0.90 -4.74 0.99
CA THR A 65 0.33 -4.72 0.19
C THR A 65 0.64 -3.31 -0.26
N LEU A 66 1.85 -2.84 0.04
CA LEU A 66 2.32 -1.53 -0.42
C LEU A 66 2.53 -1.55 -1.93
N LYS A 67 1.92 -0.59 -2.64
CA LYS A 67 1.99 -0.46 -4.10
C LYS A 67 2.84 0.71 -4.56
N SER A 68 2.73 1.84 -3.87
CA SER A 68 3.55 3.02 -4.16
C SER A 68 3.82 3.80 -2.88
N ALA A 69 4.95 4.50 -2.86
CA ALA A 69 5.30 5.44 -1.81
C ALA A 69 5.86 6.70 -2.47
N THR A 70 5.35 7.86 -2.10
CA THR A 70 5.72 9.13 -2.72
C THR A 70 5.94 10.19 -1.65
N LEU A 71 6.95 11.02 -1.86
CA LEU A 71 7.38 12.03 -0.91
C LEU A 71 7.30 13.40 -1.57
N GLN A 72 6.70 14.35 -0.86
CA GLN A 72 6.70 15.75 -1.23
C GLN A 72 7.12 16.58 -0.03
N CYS A 73 7.82 17.68 -0.26
CA CYS A 73 8.17 18.65 0.78
C CYS A 73 8.02 20.08 0.27
N VAL A 74 7.74 21.01 1.18
CA VAL A 74 7.67 22.44 0.85
C VAL A 74 9.07 23.04 0.80
N VAL A 75 9.92 22.65 1.75
CA VAL A 75 11.32 23.04 1.81
C VAL A 75 12.16 21.77 1.90
N ILE A 76 13.09 21.61 0.96
CA ILE A 76 14.07 20.53 0.99
C ILE A 76 15.09 20.82 2.09
N PRO A 77 15.55 19.78 2.83
CA PRO A 77 16.70 19.95 3.68
C PRO A 77 17.90 20.43 2.85
N VAL A 78 18.64 21.40 3.38
CA VAL A 78 19.96 21.78 2.84
C VAL A 78 20.99 21.58 3.93
N ASP A 79 22.00 20.79 3.63
CA ASP A 79 23.13 20.51 4.51
C ASP A 79 24.48 20.76 3.81
N ALA A 80 25.48 21.11 4.59
CA ALA A 80 26.87 21.27 4.16
C ALA A 80 27.77 20.09 4.61
N ASP A 81 27.40 19.37 5.69
CA ASP A 81 28.31 18.47 6.41
C ASP A 81 27.75 17.06 6.69
N GLY A 82 26.62 16.69 6.10
CA GLY A 82 25.90 15.43 6.36
C GLY A 82 24.85 15.11 5.30
N THR A 83 23.94 14.18 5.62
CA THR A 83 22.84 13.80 4.73
C THR A 83 21.56 13.60 5.53
N SER A 84 20.48 14.27 5.12
CA SER A 84 19.14 14.00 5.61
C SER A 84 18.55 12.77 4.91
N THR A 85 18.22 11.74 5.67
CA THR A 85 17.78 10.44 5.14
C THR A 85 16.43 10.02 5.69
N LEU A 86 15.69 9.27 4.86
CA LEU A 86 14.42 8.65 5.19
C LEU A 86 14.48 7.13 4.98
N ALA A 87 14.04 6.36 5.97
CA ALA A 87 13.75 4.93 5.83
C ALA A 87 12.24 4.67 6.05
N LEU A 88 11.68 3.72 5.32
CA LEU A 88 10.31 3.23 5.51
C LEU A 88 10.39 1.76 5.92
N THR A 89 9.88 1.45 7.10
CA THR A 89 10.08 0.14 7.72
C THR A 89 8.76 -0.46 8.18
N ASN A 90 8.52 -1.70 7.79
CA ASN A 90 7.48 -2.53 8.38
C ASN A 90 8.03 -3.22 9.64
N TYR A 91 7.41 -2.98 10.79
CA TYR A 91 7.70 -3.72 12.01
C TYR A 91 6.66 -4.83 12.20
N ASP A 92 7.06 -6.06 11.92
CA ASP A 92 6.31 -7.26 12.29
C ASP A 92 6.51 -7.52 13.79
N ILE A 93 5.41 -7.50 14.55
CA ILE A 93 5.42 -7.72 16.00
C ILE A 93 5.97 -9.10 16.38
N SER A 94 5.90 -10.07 15.46
CA SER A 94 6.42 -11.43 15.63
C SER A 94 7.90 -11.57 15.27
N ALA A 95 8.46 -10.58 14.56
CA ALA A 95 9.87 -10.53 14.19
C ALA A 95 10.70 -9.70 15.17
N THR A 96 12.03 -9.88 15.12
CA THR A 96 12.99 -9.12 15.94
C THR A 96 13.65 -7.97 15.17
N THR A 97 13.43 -7.90 13.86
CA THR A 97 13.99 -6.89 12.95
C THR A 97 12.87 -6.47 12.01
N GLY A 98 12.77 -5.17 11.70
CA GLY A 98 11.81 -4.67 10.72
C GLY A 98 12.28 -4.86 9.28
N ASP A 99 11.33 -4.98 8.36
CA ASP A 99 11.57 -5.12 6.94
C ASP A 99 11.67 -3.75 6.27
N ASN A 100 12.69 -3.57 5.43
CA ASN A 100 12.87 -2.33 4.69
C ASN A 100 11.99 -2.33 3.44
N MET A 101 11.09 -1.36 3.36
CA MET A 101 10.10 -1.28 2.28
C MET A 101 10.68 -0.67 0.99
N LEU A 102 11.86 -0.07 1.05
CA LEU A 102 12.50 0.65 -0.04
C LEU A 102 13.57 -0.19 -0.73
N SER A 103 13.91 0.13 -1.99
CA SER A 103 14.95 -0.60 -2.74
C SER A 103 16.36 -0.38 -2.19
N THR A 104 16.53 0.69 -1.43
CA THR A 104 17.74 1.04 -0.69
C THR A 104 17.38 1.19 0.78
N ALA A 105 18.35 1.07 1.69
CA ALA A 105 18.07 1.18 3.12
C ALA A 105 17.52 2.56 3.51
N THR A 106 17.88 3.61 2.77
CA THR A 106 17.48 4.99 3.02
C THR A 106 17.42 5.80 1.72
N VAL A 107 16.52 6.77 1.67
CA VAL A 107 16.43 7.79 0.63
C VAL A 107 17.15 9.06 1.08
N ASP A 108 18.03 9.59 0.24
CA ASP A 108 18.61 10.92 0.39
C ASP A 108 17.56 11.98 0.06
N CYS A 109 17.21 12.78 1.05
CA CYS A 109 16.16 13.77 0.94
C CYS A 109 16.65 15.13 0.44
N GLU A 110 17.97 15.33 0.34
CA GLU A 110 18.58 16.54 -0.24
C GLU A 110 18.57 16.47 -1.78
N ALA A 111 18.52 15.26 -2.32
CA ALA A 111 18.35 15.00 -3.75
C ALA A 111 16.91 15.27 -4.25
N LEU A 112 15.96 15.58 -3.36
CA LEU A 112 14.57 15.87 -3.72
C LEU A 112 14.43 17.26 -4.33
N THR A 113 13.31 17.49 -5.01
CA THR A 113 12.93 18.81 -5.51
C THR A 113 11.74 19.35 -4.72
N ALA A 114 11.89 20.55 -4.14
CA ALA A 114 10.83 21.21 -3.39
C ALA A 114 9.54 21.36 -4.22
N LEU A 115 8.39 21.27 -3.56
CA LEU A 115 7.04 21.36 -4.15
C LEU A 115 6.76 20.34 -5.24
N THR A 116 7.63 19.34 -5.43
CA THR A 116 7.50 18.29 -6.44
C THR A 116 7.35 16.95 -5.75
N GLN A 117 6.40 16.15 -6.20
CA GLN A 117 6.26 14.77 -5.74
C GLN A 117 7.40 13.93 -6.30
N SER A 118 8.05 13.17 -5.43
CA SER A 118 9.12 12.25 -5.77
C SER A 118 8.69 10.83 -5.46
N ASP A 119 8.74 9.95 -6.46
CA ASP A 119 8.41 8.54 -6.27
C ASP A 119 9.57 7.83 -5.58
N LEU A 120 9.27 7.14 -4.48
CA LEU A 120 10.25 6.32 -3.77
C LEU A 120 10.28 4.94 -4.41
N THR A 121 11.49 4.43 -4.68
CA THR A 121 11.63 3.09 -5.24
C THR A 121 11.46 2.06 -4.11
N LEU A 122 10.47 1.18 -4.27
CA LEU A 122 10.15 0.12 -3.30
C LEU A 122 11.12 -1.08 -3.42
N SER A 123 11.17 -1.91 -2.37
CA SER A 123 11.93 -3.17 -2.37
C SER A 123 11.50 -4.06 -3.55
N ALA A 124 12.47 -4.72 -4.18
CA ALA A 124 12.19 -5.70 -5.22
C ALA A 124 11.70 -7.04 -4.64
N THR A 125 11.90 -7.25 -3.34
CA THR A 125 11.43 -8.45 -2.65
C THR A 125 9.96 -8.27 -2.30
N ALA A 126 9.08 -9.02 -2.95
CA ALA A 126 7.63 -8.89 -2.75
C ALA A 126 7.18 -9.16 -1.31
N ALA A 127 7.90 -10.01 -0.56
CA ALA A 127 7.59 -10.31 0.83
C ALA A 127 7.74 -9.09 1.73
N ASP A 128 8.78 -8.27 1.51
CA ASP A 128 9.03 -7.04 2.26
C ASP A 128 7.84 -6.06 2.12
N LEU A 129 7.11 -6.10 1.00
CA LEU A 129 6.01 -5.17 0.71
C LEU A 129 4.65 -5.59 1.30
N VAL A 130 4.58 -6.75 1.94
CA VAL A 130 3.37 -7.27 2.56
C VAL A 130 3.32 -6.84 4.02
N LEU A 131 2.18 -6.28 4.41
CA LEU A 131 1.86 -5.86 5.77
C LEU A 131 0.85 -6.85 6.34
N ALA A 132 1.22 -7.61 7.36
CA ALA A 132 0.33 -8.55 8.04
C ALA A 132 -0.55 -7.84 9.09
N ASN A 133 -1.63 -8.51 9.52
CA ASN A 133 -2.41 -8.01 10.66
C ASN A 133 -1.52 -7.94 11.91
N GLY A 134 -1.55 -6.81 12.60
CA GLY A 134 -0.74 -6.52 13.78
C GLY A 134 0.58 -5.81 13.48
N ASP A 135 0.96 -5.67 12.21
CA ASP A 135 2.17 -4.96 11.80
C ASP A 135 2.05 -3.46 12.06
N PHE A 136 3.22 -2.81 12.18
CA PHE A 136 3.31 -1.37 12.34
C PHE A 136 4.26 -0.77 11.31
N LEU A 137 3.71 0.07 10.42
CA LEU A 137 4.49 0.79 9.44
C LEU A 137 4.93 2.14 10.01
N TYR A 138 6.22 2.42 9.94
CA TYR A 138 6.77 3.69 10.41
C TYR A 138 7.88 4.20 9.51
N VAL A 139 8.11 5.50 9.61
CA VAL A 139 9.20 6.20 8.95
C VAL A 139 10.25 6.57 9.97
N THR A 140 11.51 6.34 9.63
CA THR A 140 12.65 6.90 10.36
C THR A 140 13.25 8.01 9.53
N LEU A 141 13.29 9.22 10.10
CA LEU A 141 14.01 10.34 9.53
C LEU A 141 15.27 10.55 10.36
N VAL A 142 16.42 10.57 9.70
CA VAL A 142 17.70 10.86 10.34
C VAL A 142 18.31 12.07 9.64
N ASN A 143 18.62 13.09 10.42
CA ASN A 143 19.45 14.19 9.99
C ASN A 143 20.73 14.18 10.83
N ASN A 144 21.88 13.98 10.20
CA ASN A 144 23.17 13.98 10.89
C ASN A 144 23.93 15.32 10.81
N SER A 145 23.26 16.40 10.42
CA SER A 145 23.85 17.74 10.28
C SER A 145 23.88 18.53 11.59
N ALA A 146 25.03 19.15 11.90
CA ALA A 146 25.10 20.18 12.94
C ALA A 146 24.52 21.54 12.50
N ALA A 147 24.36 21.77 11.20
CA ALA A 147 24.01 23.06 10.60
C ALA A 147 22.85 22.93 9.60
N MET A 148 21.78 22.23 10.00
CA MET A 148 20.62 22.05 9.14
C MET A 148 19.86 23.36 8.92
N THR A 149 19.63 23.70 7.66
CA THR A 149 18.65 24.73 7.31
C THR A 149 17.41 24.09 6.68
N ASN A 150 16.32 24.14 7.45
CA ASN A 150 14.91 23.99 7.05
C ASN A 150 14.54 22.70 6.29
N TRP A 151 14.12 21.66 7.02
CA TRP A 151 13.18 20.66 6.50
C TRP A 151 11.77 21.02 6.97
N GLU A 152 10.86 21.32 6.05
CA GLU A 152 9.50 21.73 6.40
C GLU A 152 8.43 21.23 5.43
N GLY A 153 7.25 20.96 5.97
CA GLY A 153 6.06 20.63 5.19
C GLY A 153 6.18 19.35 4.38
N ALA A 154 6.94 18.36 4.86
CA ALA A 154 7.07 17.09 4.18
C ALA A 154 5.89 16.16 4.48
N VAL A 155 5.40 15.47 3.44
CA VAL A 155 4.30 14.52 3.52
C VAL A 155 4.71 13.27 2.75
N LEU A 156 4.62 12.12 3.43
CA LEU A 156 4.71 10.82 2.80
C LEU A 156 3.29 10.37 2.42
N THR A 157 3.10 9.97 1.17
CA THR A 157 1.86 9.37 0.69
C THR A 157 2.12 7.94 0.26
N LEU A 158 1.29 7.01 0.72
CA LEU A 158 1.35 5.60 0.38
C LEU A 158 0.07 5.18 -0.33
N GLU A 159 0.20 4.29 -1.30
CA GLU A 159 -0.92 3.55 -1.89
C GLU A 159 -0.81 2.10 -1.47
N VAL A 160 -1.86 1.58 -0.85
CA VAL A 160 -1.93 0.19 -0.39
C VAL A 160 -3.13 -0.52 -1.01
N ASP A 161 -2.96 -1.80 -1.35
CA ASP A 161 -4.08 -2.68 -1.66
C ASP A 161 -4.48 -3.41 -0.36
N VAL A 162 -5.73 -3.25 0.07
CA VAL A 162 -6.29 -3.96 1.22
C VAL A 162 -6.89 -5.29 0.77
N GLN A 163 -6.57 -6.37 1.49
CA GLN A 163 -7.05 -7.73 1.20
C GLN A 163 -8.36 -8.07 1.93
#